data_AF-K2Q9K7-F1
#
_entry.id   AF-K2Q9K7-F1
#
_cell.length_a   1.000
_cell.length_b   1.000
_cell.length_c   1.000
_cell.angle_alpha   90.00
_cell.angle_beta   90.00
_cell.angle_gamma   90.00
#
_symmetry.space_group_name_H-M   'P 1'
#
loop_
_entity.id
_entity.type
_entity.pdbx_description
1 polymer ?
#
loop_
_entity_poly.entity_id
_entity_poly.type
_entity_poly.pdbx_seq_one_letter_code
_entity_poly.pdbx_strand_id
1 'polypeptide(L)'
;MESFDMLISILGSTIRLSIPLILAALAGLYSERAGVFDIGLEGKMLAAAFAAACVAYLTGSAWLGLISGIAVSLVFSLIHGFASITNRGNQIVSGVALNFVAAGLTVVLGQAWFGQGGRTPQVSGEGRFSPIILPGADMMREVPFIGPLYSNVISGNNILTYMAFLAVPISWWVLYRTRFGLRLRAVGENPGAVDTAGISVTFLRYRAVLMAGLLCGIAGTYLAIAQSAAFIKDMSAGKGFIALAALIFAKWKPVPVMFACLLFGFLDALANFMQGKSIPLIGEVPVQLFQALPYILTCILLAGFIGSANPPKAGGVAYSKER
;
A
#
# COMPACT_ATOMS: atom_id res chain seq x y z
N MET A 1 -16.72 19.33 23.37
CA MET A 1 -17.16 18.03 22.79
C MET A 1 -16.89 18.00 21.29
N GLU A 2 -17.26 19.02 20.51
CA GLU A 2 -16.99 19.07 19.06
C GLU A 2 -15.52 18.84 18.65
N SER A 3 -14.54 19.45 19.33
CA SER A 3 -13.12 19.25 19.02
C SER A 3 -12.62 17.83 19.31
N PHE A 4 -13.24 17.15 20.30
CA PHE A 4 -12.89 15.79 20.66
C PHE A 4 -13.45 14.78 19.64
N ASP A 5 -14.72 14.94 19.24
CA ASP A 5 -15.34 14.09 18.22
C ASP A 5 -14.69 14.28 16.84
N MET A 6 -14.27 15.52 16.54
CA MET A 6 -13.44 15.85 15.39
C MET A 6 -12.11 15.08 15.44
N LEU A 7 -11.40 15.11 16.57
CA LEU A 7 -10.13 14.40 16.72
C LEU A 7 -10.31 12.88 16.54
N ILE A 8 -11.35 12.29 17.14
CA ILE A 8 -11.68 10.86 16.98
C ILE A 8 -11.97 10.53 15.51
N SER A 9 -12.70 11.38 14.80
CA SER A 9 -13.01 11.20 13.38
C SER A 9 -11.75 11.25 12.51
N ILE A 10 -10.83 12.18 12.79
CA ILE A 10 -9.54 12.28 12.10
C ILE A 10 -8.69 11.04 12.37
N LEU A 11 -8.64 10.55 13.62
CA LEU A 11 -7.91 9.33 13.96
C LEU A 11 -8.49 8.09 13.28
N GLY A 12 -9.82 7.96 13.21
CA GLY A 12 -10.47 6.88 12.45
C GLY A 12 -10.15 6.93 10.96
N SER A 13 -10.15 8.13 10.36
CA SER A 13 -9.75 8.33 8.96
C SER A 13 -8.27 8.06 8.73
N THR A 14 -7.41 8.42 9.70
CA THR A 14 -5.96 8.15 9.66
C THR A 14 -5.70 6.66 9.49
N ILE A 15 -6.36 5.82 10.29
CA ILE A 15 -6.24 4.36 10.18
C ILE A 15 -6.68 3.91 8.79
N ARG A 16 -7.87 4.32 8.34
CA ARG A 16 -8.42 3.91 7.04
C ARG A 16 -7.54 4.30 5.85
N LEU A 17 -6.94 5.48 5.88
CA LEU A 17 -6.09 6.02 4.81
C LEU A 17 -4.67 5.42 4.84
N SER A 18 -4.19 4.99 6.01
CA SER A 18 -2.86 4.39 6.17
C SER A 18 -2.75 2.96 5.64
N ILE A 19 -3.84 2.18 5.63
CA ILE A 19 -3.85 0.75 5.26
C ILE A 19 -3.25 0.46 3.87
N PRO A 20 -3.70 1.10 2.77
CA PRO A 20 -3.11 0.86 1.46
C PRO A 20 -1.63 1.25 1.42
N LEU A 21 -1.22 2.28 2.18
CA LEU A 21 0.17 2.70 2.29
C LEU A 21 1.02 1.66 3.05
N ILE A 22 0.53 1.13 4.16
CA ILE A 22 1.23 0.10 4.96
C ILE A 22 1.48 -1.13 4.09
N LEU A 23 0.43 -1.64 3.44
CA LEU A 23 0.53 -2.84 2.60
C LEU A 23 1.48 -2.64 1.42
N ALA A 24 1.38 -1.50 0.72
CA ALA A 24 2.27 -1.19 -0.40
C ALA A 24 3.73 -0.93 0.04
N ALA A 25 3.94 -0.32 1.20
CA ALA A 25 5.29 -0.06 1.70
C ALA A 25 5.96 -1.35 2.19
N LEU A 26 5.19 -2.27 2.79
CA LEU A 26 5.67 -3.63 3.09
C LEU A 26 5.92 -4.43 1.81
N ALA A 27 5.11 -4.25 0.75
CA ALA A 27 5.37 -4.84 -0.56
C ALA A 27 6.74 -4.42 -1.10
N GLY A 28 7.00 -3.11 -1.14
CA GLY A 28 8.30 -2.55 -1.52
C GLY A 28 9.42 -3.01 -0.59
N LEU A 29 9.16 -3.15 0.72
CA LEU A 29 10.16 -3.65 1.67
C LEU A 29 10.67 -5.04 1.27
N TYR A 30 9.79 -5.95 0.86
CA TYR A 30 10.20 -7.29 0.42
C TYR A 30 11.01 -7.24 -0.87
N SER A 31 10.52 -6.56 -1.91
CA SER A 31 11.20 -6.49 -3.21
C SER A 31 12.57 -5.80 -3.11
N GLU A 32 12.63 -4.66 -2.43
CA GLU A 32 13.86 -3.88 -2.33
C GLU A 32 14.89 -4.55 -1.44
N ARG A 33 14.48 -5.24 -0.36
CA ARG A 33 15.42 -6.04 0.44
C ARG A 33 16.06 -7.19 -0.35
N ALA A 34 15.46 -7.61 -1.45
CA ALA A 34 16.04 -8.56 -2.40
C ALA A 34 16.86 -7.89 -3.52
N GLY A 35 17.01 -6.56 -3.50
CA GLY A 35 17.71 -5.79 -4.54
C GLY A 35 16.88 -5.57 -5.81
N VAL A 36 15.56 -5.66 -5.73
CA VAL A 36 14.64 -5.36 -6.86
C VAL A 36 13.77 -4.16 -6.50
N PHE A 37 14.08 -3.01 -7.10
CA PHE A 37 13.29 -1.80 -7.00
C PHE A 37 12.00 -1.94 -7.80
N ASP A 38 10.89 -1.60 -7.15
CA ASP A 38 9.56 -1.81 -7.70
C ASP A 38 8.78 -0.51 -7.64
N ILE A 39 8.99 0.35 -8.64
CA ILE A 39 8.16 1.55 -8.82
C ILE A 39 6.77 1.18 -9.38
N GLY A 40 6.59 -0.08 -9.79
CA GLY A 40 5.34 -0.65 -10.30
C GLY A 40 4.28 -0.91 -9.23
N LEU A 41 4.55 -0.65 -7.94
CA LEU A 41 3.58 -0.83 -6.85
C LEU A 41 2.28 -0.07 -7.11
N GLU A 42 2.35 1.14 -7.69
CA GLU A 42 1.19 1.95 -8.05
C GLU A 42 0.28 1.22 -9.05
N GLY A 43 0.84 0.74 -10.16
CA GLY A 43 0.10 0.01 -11.20
C GLY A 43 -0.43 -1.32 -10.71
N LYS A 44 0.34 -2.04 -9.88
CA LYS A 44 -0.09 -3.29 -9.23
C LYS A 44 -1.30 -3.10 -8.32
N MET A 45 -1.35 -2.01 -7.57
CA MET A 45 -2.51 -1.64 -6.74
C MET A 45 -3.69 -1.25 -7.59
N LEU A 46 -3.49 -0.43 -8.63
CA LEU A 46 -4.56 0.05 -9.50
C LEU A 46 -5.21 -1.10 -10.29
N ALA A 47 -4.41 -1.98 -10.88
CA ALA A 47 -4.90 -3.15 -11.59
C ALA A 47 -5.63 -4.14 -10.65
N ALA A 48 -5.10 -4.34 -9.43
CA ALA A 48 -5.77 -5.15 -8.42
C ALA A 48 -7.11 -4.55 -7.97
N ALA A 49 -7.17 -3.23 -7.75
CA ALA A 49 -8.39 -2.52 -7.39
C ALA A 49 -9.49 -2.69 -8.45
N PHE A 50 -9.13 -2.56 -9.73
CA PHE A 50 -10.06 -2.76 -10.83
C PHE A 50 -10.58 -4.20 -10.91
N ALA A 51 -9.67 -5.19 -10.88
CA ALA A 51 -10.02 -6.60 -10.95
C ALA A 51 -10.91 -7.03 -9.76
N ALA A 52 -10.58 -6.54 -8.57
CA ALA A 52 -11.36 -6.79 -7.36
C ALA A 52 -12.78 -6.24 -7.51
N ALA A 53 -12.93 -4.98 -7.91
CA ALA A 53 -14.25 -4.35 -8.10
C ALA A 53 -15.09 -5.07 -9.15
N CYS A 54 -14.49 -5.44 -10.29
CA CYS A 54 -15.19 -6.16 -11.36
C CYS A 54 -15.74 -7.49 -10.86
N VAL A 55 -14.91 -8.30 -10.21
CA VAL A 55 -15.32 -9.63 -9.74
C VAL A 55 -16.29 -9.54 -8.58
N ALA A 56 -16.08 -8.63 -7.64
CA ALA A 56 -17.01 -8.42 -6.53
C ALA A 56 -18.38 -7.93 -7.01
N TYR A 57 -18.42 -7.08 -8.04
CA TYR A 57 -19.68 -6.67 -8.67
C TYR A 57 -20.40 -7.84 -9.35
N LEU A 58 -19.68 -8.64 -10.15
CA LEU A 58 -20.28 -9.75 -10.91
C LEU A 58 -20.72 -10.92 -10.03
N THR A 59 -19.97 -11.20 -8.96
CA THR A 59 -20.19 -12.38 -8.11
C THR A 59 -20.94 -12.05 -6.81
N GLY A 60 -21.00 -10.78 -6.42
CA GLY A 60 -21.53 -10.38 -5.12
C GLY A 60 -20.65 -10.82 -3.94
N SER A 61 -19.39 -11.21 -4.15
CA SER A 61 -18.50 -11.72 -3.09
C SER A 61 -17.22 -10.90 -2.94
N ALA A 62 -17.03 -10.31 -1.76
CA ALA A 62 -15.81 -9.59 -1.40
C ALA A 62 -14.56 -10.47 -1.45
N TRP A 63 -14.69 -11.76 -1.09
CA TRP A 63 -13.59 -12.73 -1.08
C TRP A 63 -13.12 -13.10 -2.48
N LEU A 64 -14.06 -13.31 -3.42
CA LEU A 64 -13.70 -13.53 -4.82
C LEU A 64 -13.06 -12.29 -5.43
N GLY A 65 -13.53 -11.09 -5.05
CA GLY A 65 -12.85 -9.82 -5.39
C GLY A 65 -11.43 -9.74 -4.85
N LEU A 66 -11.19 -10.14 -3.59
CA LEU A 66 -9.85 -10.17 -3.02
C LEU A 66 -8.92 -11.15 -3.77
N ILE A 67 -9.39 -12.36 -4.05
CA ILE A 67 -8.62 -13.36 -4.77
C ILE A 67 -8.27 -12.88 -6.18
N SER A 68 -9.22 -12.25 -6.89
CA SER A 68 -8.97 -11.72 -8.24
C SER A 68 -7.98 -10.55 -8.22
N GLY A 69 -8.11 -9.63 -7.25
CA GLY A 69 -7.17 -8.52 -7.06
C GLY A 69 -5.74 -9.03 -6.79
N ILE A 70 -5.59 -10.03 -5.92
CA ILE A 70 -4.31 -10.69 -5.66
C ILE A 70 -3.76 -11.35 -6.93
N ALA A 71 -4.58 -12.13 -7.64
CA ALA A 71 -4.15 -12.83 -8.85
C ALA A 71 -3.62 -11.86 -9.92
N VAL A 72 -4.33 -10.77 -10.19
CA VAL A 72 -3.89 -9.75 -11.17
C VAL A 72 -2.60 -9.07 -10.72
N SER A 73 -2.48 -8.73 -9.42
CA SER A 73 -1.26 -8.12 -8.89
C SER A 73 -0.04 -9.06 -8.95
N LEU A 74 -0.26 -10.36 -8.76
CA LEU A 74 0.78 -11.38 -8.93
C LEU A 74 1.22 -11.51 -10.38
N VAL A 75 0.30 -11.43 -11.35
CA VAL A 75 0.64 -11.40 -12.78
C VAL A 75 1.51 -10.19 -13.11
N PHE A 76 1.12 -8.99 -12.68
CA PHE A 76 1.94 -7.79 -12.87
C PHE A 76 3.31 -7.92 -12.20
N SER A 77 3.36 -8.57 -11.04
CA SER A 77 4.61 -8.85 -10.33
C SER A 77 5.50 -9.84 -11.06
N LEU A 78 4.93 -10.88 -11.67
CA LEU A 78 5.67 -11.81 -12.51
C LEU A 78 6.20 -11.15 -13.77
N ILE A 79 5.43 -10.27 -14.41
CA ILE A 79 5.90 -9.49 -15.57
C ILE A 79 7.09 -8.61 -15.16
N HIS A 80 6.98 -7.92 -14.02
CA HIS A 80 8.08 -7.12 -13.48
C HIS A 80 9.32 -7.98 -13.18
N GLY A 81 9.13 -9.10 -12.49
CA GLY A 81 10.21 -10.03 -12.14
C GLY A 81 10.87 -10.63 -13.38
N PHE A 82 10.10 -10.98 -14.42
CA PHE A 82 10.62 -11.48 -15.69
C PHE A 82 11.48 -10.44 -16.40
N ALA A 83 10.97 -9.21 -16.54
CA ALA A 83 11.70 -8.14 -17.18
C ALA A 83 12.98 -7.77 -16.41
N SER A 84 12.93 -7.69 -15.08
CA SER A 84 14.03 -7.19 -14.26
C SER A 84 15.05 -8.26 -13.80
N ILE A 85 14.58 -9.48 -13.54
CA ILE A 85 15.42 -10.56 -12.98
C ILE A 85 15.91 -11.46 -14.11
N THR A 86 15.01 -11.97 -14.96
CA THR A 86 15.39 -12.89 -16.06
C THR A 86 16.04 -12.15 -17.21
N ASN A 87 15.39 -11.10 -17.71
CA ASN A 87 15.90 -10.33 -18.85
C ASN A 87 16.91 -9.25 -18.44
N ARG A 88 17.17 -9.11 -17.13
CA ARG A 88 18.14 -8.13 -16.59
C ARG A 88 17.86 -6.69 -17.02
N GLY A 89 16.60 -6.38 -17.32
CA GLY A 89 16.16 -5.06 -17.75
C GLY A 89 16.18 -4.05 -16.60
N ASN A 90 16.11 -2.76 -16.96
CA ASN A 90 16.04 -1.69 -15.98
C ASN A 90 14.73 -1.79 -15.17
N GLN A 91 14.89 -1.96 -13.86
CA GLN A 91 13.80 -2.13 -12.89
C GLN A 91 12.86 -0.91 -12.85
N ILE A 92 13.41 0.30 -12.91
CA ILE A 92 12.63 1.55 -12.93
C ILE A 92 11.76 1.60 -14.19
N VAL A 93 12.35 1.30 -15.36
CA VAL A 93 11.63 1.32 -16.65
C VAL A 93 10.50 0.29 -16.66
N SER A 94 10.77 -0.93 -16.19
CA SER A 94 9.74 -1.97 -16.08
C SER A 94 8.60 -1.56 -15.14
N GLY A 95 8.91 -1.00 -13.97
CA GLY A 95 7.90 -0.53 -13.02
C GLY A 95 7.04 0.60 -13.58
N VAL A 96 7.65 1.60 -14.22
CA VAL A 96 6.95 2.71 -14.87
C VAL A 96 6.06 2.22 -16.02
N ALA A 97 6.55 1.27 -16.84
CA ALA A 97 5.74 0.67 -17.91
C ALA A 97 4.49 -0.02 -17.35
N LEU A 98 4.60 -0.78 -16.25
CA LEU A 98 3.46 -1.41 -15.61
C LEU A 98 2.45 -0.39 -15.06
N ASN A 99 2.91 0.74 -14.55
CA ASN A 99 2.03 1.83 -14.11
C ASN A 99 1.20 2.37 -15.27
N PHE A 100 1.83 2.65 -16.43
CA PHE A 100 1.12 3.12 -17.61
C PHE A 100 0.14 2.08 -18.16
N VAL A 101 0.54 0.81 -18.20
CA VAL A 101 -0.34 -0.29 -18.62
C VAL A 101 -1.56 -0.36 -17.70
N ALA A 102 -1.38 -0.33 -16.37
CA ALA A 102 -2.51 -0.36 -15.44
C ALA A 102 -3.43 0.86 -15.62
N ALA A 103 -2.86 2.06 -15.70
CA ALA A 103 -3.62 3.30 -15.85
C ALA A 103 -4.45 3.31 -17.14
N GLY A 104 -3.87 2.92 -18.28
CA GLY A 104 -4.59 2.84 -19.55
C GLY A 104 -5.60 1.70 -19.61
N LEU A 105 -5.18 0.49 -19.22
CA LEU A 105 -5.98 -0.72 -19.35
C LEU A 105 -7.24 -0.67 -18.49
N THR A 106 -7.13 -0.21 -17.24
CA THR A 106 -8.30 -0.12 -16.35
C THR A 106 -9.36 0.85 -16.87
N VAL A 107 -8.96 1.95 -17.50
CA VAL A 107 -9.88 2.91 -18.13
C VAL A 107 -10.55 2.29 -19.37
N VAL A 108 -9.77 1.67 -20.26
CA VAL A 108 -10.28 1.05 -21.49
C VAL A 108 -11.26 -0.08 -21.16
N LEU A 109 -10.89 -0.98 -20.23
CA LEU A 109 -11.75 -2.09 -19.83
C LEU A 109 -12.99 -1.59 -19.07
N GLY A 110 -12.86 -0.61 -18.17
CA GLY A 110 -14.01 -0.05 -17.47
C GLY A 110 -15.03 0.60 -18.43
N GLN A 111 -14.54 1.27 -19.48
CA GLN A 111 -15.41 1.78 -20.54
C GLN A 111 -16.03 0.64 -21.37
N ALA A 112 -15.23 -0.34 -21.80
CA ALA A 112 -15.70 -1.42 -22.67
C ALA A 112 -16.70 -2.37 -21.99
N TRP A 113 -16.51 -2.65 -20.69
CA TRP A 113 -17.34 -3.60 -19.95
C TRP A 113 -18.56 -2.97 -19.28
N PHE A 114 -18.45 -1.72 -18.82
CA PHE A 114 -19.51 -1.09 -18.02
C PHE A 114 -20.05 0.22 -18.60
N GLY A 115 -19.40 0.80 -19.62
CA GLY A 115 -19.83 2.06 -20.22
C GLY A 115 -19.73 3.27 -19.27
N GLN A 116 -18.99 3.17 -18.16
CA GLN A 116 -18.93 4.21 -17.11
C GLN A 116 -17.61 5.01 -17.08
N GLY A 117 -16.99 5.27 -18.24
CA GLY A 117 -15.83 6.15 -18.34
C GLY A 117 -14.60 5.66 -17.56
N GLY A 118 -14.38 4.34 -17.50
CA GLY A 118 -13.29 3.74 -16.71
C GLY A 118 -13.62 3.50 -15.24
N ARG A 119 -14.90 3.56 -14.85
CA ARG A 119 -15.39 3.19 -13.51
C ARG A 119 -16.09 1.84 -13.56
N THR A 120 -16.22 1.20 -12.41
CA THR A 120 -17.11 0.03 -12.26
C THR A 120 -18.43 0.45 -11.60
N PRO A 121 -19.52 -0.31 -11.78
CA PRO A 121 -20.74 -0.13 -11.02
C PRO A 121 -20.50 -0.29 -9.51
N GLN A 122 -21.45 0.20 -8.70
CA GLN A 122 -21.39 0.07 -7.27
C GLN A 122 -21.59 -1.39 -6.82
N VAL A 123 -20.64 -1.87 -6.03
CA VAL A 123 -20.70 -3.11 -5.29
C VAL A 123 -21.52 -2.87 -4.03
N SER A 124 -22.44 -3.78 -3.71
CA SER A 124 -23.31 -3.71 -2.52
C SER A 124 -23.35 -5.05 -1.78
N GLY A 125 -23.90 -5.03 -0.57
CA GLY A 125 -24.08 -6.23 0.26
C GLY A 125 -22.77 -6.97 0.54
N GLU A 126 -22.80 -8.30 0.40
CA GLU A 126 -21.68 -9.22 0.63
C GLU A 126 -20.52 -9.07 -0.37
N GLY A 127 -20.73 -8.27 -1.42
CA GLY A 127 -19.67 -7.86 -2.32
C GLY A 127 -18.64 -6.98 -1.61
N ARG A 128 -18.94 -6.47 -0.40
CA ARG A 128 -18.06 -5.62 0.39
C ARG A 128 -17.64 -6.23 1.73
N PHE A 129 -16.46 -5.86 2.18
CA PHE A 129 -16.00 -6.23 3.52
C PHE A 129 -16.72 -5.40 4.58
N SER A 130 -17.61 -6.04 5.32
CA SER A 130 -18.34 -5.42 6.42
C SER A 130 -17.43 -5.07 7.60
N PRO A 131 -17.77 -4.03 8.38
CA PRO A 131 -17.04 -3.69 9.59
C PRO A 131 -17.20 -4.80 10.64
N ILE A 132 -16.11 -5.11 11.34
CA ILE A 132 -16.10 -6.07 12.45
C ILE A 132 -16.18 -5.29 13.76
N ILE A 133 -17.15 -5.65 14.60
CA ILE A 133 -17.27 -5.11 15.95
C ILE A 133 -16.44 -5.99 16.89
N LEU A 134 -15.40 -5.40 17.48
CA LEU A 134 -14.55 -6.09 18.45
C LEU A 134 -15.28 -6.30 19.79
N PRO A 135 -14.98 -7.39 20.52
CA PRO A 135 -15.63 -7.69 21.79
C PRO A 135 -15.41 -6.56 22.81
N GLY A 136 -16.47 -6.21 23.55
CA GLY A 136 -16.44 -5.12 24.52
C GLY A 136 -16.56 -3.71 23.92
N ALA A 137 -16.66 -3.56 22.60
CA ALA A 137 -16.82 -2.25 21.97
C ALA A 137 -18.11 -1.54 22.38
N ASP A 138 -19.23 -2.27 22.49
CA ASP A 138 -20.51 -1.68 22.90
C ASP A 138 -20.51 -1.30 24.40
N MET A 139 -19.89 -2.11 25.26
CA MET A 139 -19.79 -1.84 26.70
C MET A 139 -18.85 -0.67 27.01
N MET A 140 -17.79 -0.49 26.21
CA MET A 140 -16.81 0.56 26.43
C MET A 140 -17.28 1.93 25.91
N ARG A 141 -18.34 2.01 25.08
CA ARG A 141 -18.86 3.30 24.56
C ARG A 141 -19.24 4.29 25.66
N GLU A 142 -19.67 3.78 26.82
CA GLU A 142 -20.09 4.59 27.96
C GLU A 142 -18.90 5.20 28.74
N VAL A 143 -17.68 4.71 28.51
CA VAL A 143 -16.47 5.22 29.17
C VAL A 143 -15.99 6.51 28.47
N PRO A 144 -15.94 7.66 29.15
CA PRO A 144 -15.46 8.91 28.57
C PRO A 144 -14.03 8.76 28.03
N PHE A 145 -13.76 9.38 26.88
CA PHE A 145 -12.48 9.37 26.14
C PHE A 145 -12.03 8.01 25.58
N ILE A 146 -11.99 6.95 26.39
CA ILE A 146 -11.52 5.61 25.98
C ILE A 146 -12.54 4.90 25.10
N GLY A 147 -13.83 5.06 25.41
CA GLY A 147 -14.92 4.46 24.66
C GLY A 147 -14.94 4.83 23.19
N PRO A 148 -15.02 6.13 22.85
CA PRO A 148 -14.99 6.59 21.46
C PRO A 148 -13.71 6.23 20.71
N LEU A 149 -12.56 6.20 21.40
CA LEU A 149 -11.30 5.76 20.81
C LEU A 149 -11.35 4.27 20.47
N TYR A 150 -11.78 3.42 21.39
CA TYR A 150 -11.86 1.99 21.14
C TYR A 150 -12.98 1.64 20.14
N SER A 151 -14.16 2.25 20.24
CA SER A 151 -15.32 1.93 19.42
C SER A 151 -15.23 2.46 17.99
N ASN A 152 -14.65 3.65 17.78
CA ASN A 152 -14.70 4.35 16.49
C ASN A 152 -13.36 4.37 15.75
N VAL A 153 -12.25 4.16 16.46
CA VAL A 153 -10.90 4.14 15.86
C VAL A 153 -10.40 2.71 15.70
N ILE A 154 -10.52 1.88 16.74
CA ILE A 154 -9.98 0.51 16.74
C ILE A 154 -11.02 -0.52 16.26
N SER A 155 -12.21 -0.50 16.84
CA SER A 155 -13.37 -1.31 16.43
C SER A 155 -14.07 -0.71 15.22
N GLY A 156 -14.89 -1.52 14.52
CA GLY A 156 -15.65 -1.07 13.36
C GLY A 156 -14.85 -0.99 12.06
N ASN A 157 -13.63 -1.51 12.04
CA ASN A 157 -12.82 -1.64 10.83
C ASN A 157 -13.10 -2.97 10.14
N ASN A 158 -12.83 -3.04 8.84
CA ASN A 158 -12.96 -4.29 8.08
C ASN A 158 -11.77 -5.24 8.31
N ILE A 159 -11.92 -6.50 7.90
CA ILE A 159 -10.90 -7.54 8.08
C ILE A 159 -9.54 -7.16 7.46
N LEU A 160 -9.53 -6.47 6.32
CA LEU A 160 -8.30 -6.08 5.62
C LEU A 160 -7.49 -5.05 6.42
N THR A 161 -8.16 -4.18 7.20
CA THR A 161 -7.49 -3.29 8.15
C THR A 161 -6.66 -4.08 9.15
N TYR A 162 -7.27 -5.07 9.80
CA TYR A 162 -6.57 -5.89 10.80
C TYR A 162 -5.46 -6.72 10.18
N MET A 163 -5.69 -7.25 8.97
CA MET A 163 -4.65 -7.95 8.21
C MET A 163 -3.45 -7.05 7.88
N ALA A 164 -3.68 -5.77 7.53
CA ALA A 164 -2.60 -4.83 7.23
C ALA A 164 -1.73 -4.53 8.45
N PHE A 165 -2.33 -4.31 9.63
CA PHE A 165 -1.57 -4.14 10.86
C PHE A 165 -0.86 -5.42 11.28
N LEU A 166 -1.49 -6.59 11.10
CA LEU A 166 -0.87 -7.89 11.40
C LEU A 166 0.28 -8.22 10.44
N ALA A 167 0.23 -7.74 9.19
CA ALA A 167 1.30 -7.89 8.22
C ALA A 167 2.62 -7.23 8.69
N VAL A 168 2.58 -6.22 9.56
CA VAL A 168 3.76 -5.54 10.11
C VAL A 168 4.60 -6.46 11.02
N PRO A 169 4.08 -7.02 12.14
CA PRO A 169 4.83 -7.94 12.98
C PRO A 169 5.17 -9.24 12.25
N ILE A 170 4.30 -9.72 11.33
CA ILE A 170 4.62 -10.87 10.47
C ILE A 170 5.83 -10.54 9.60
N SER A 171 5.85 -9.38 8.93
CA SER A 171 6.98 -8.97 8.08
C SER A 171 8.26 -8.81 8.89
N TRP A 172 8.17 -8.27 10.10
CA TRP A 172 9.30 -8.21 11.04
C TRP A 172 9.82 -9.60 11.40
N TRP A 173 8.95 -10.52 11.78
CA TRP A 173 9.35 -11.88 12.11
C TRP A 173 9.96 -12.59 10.90
N VAL A 174 9.32 -12.50 9.73
CA VAL A 174 9.83 -13.11 8.49
C VAL A 174 11.20 -12.55 8.13
N LEU A 175 11.41 -11.23 8.14
CA LEU A 175 12.67 -10.62 7.69
C LEU A 175 13.83 -10.78 8.69
N TYR A 176 13.54 -10.78 9.99
CA TYR A 176 14.58 -10.74 11.03
C TYR A 176 14.74 -12.05 11.81
N ARG A 177 13.73 -12.93 11.83
CA ARG A 177 13.76 -14.17 12.61
C ARG A 177 13.77 -15.45 11.77
N THR A 178 13.60 -15.38 10.45
CA THR A 178 13.61 -16.59 9.59
C THR A 178 14.85 -16.68 8.70
N ARG A 179 15.16 -17.91 8.27
CA ARG A 179 16.22 -18.20 7.28
C ARG A 179 15.94 -17.52 5.94
N PHE A 180 14.67 -17.44 5.54
CA PHE A 180 14.26 -16.73 4.32
C PHE A 180 14.62 -15.25 4.41
N GLY A 181 14.27 -14.58 5.51
CA GLY A 181 14.55 -13.16 5.71
C GLY A 181 16.05 -12.83 5.75
N LEU A 182 16.86 -13.68 6.41
CA LEU A 182 18.31 -13.53 6.41
C LEU A 182 18.88 -13.62 4.99
N ARG A 183 18.49 -14.65 4.23
CA ARG A 183 18.93 -14.84 2.84
C ARG A 183 18.46 -13.71 1.92
N LEU A 184 17.22 -13.26 2.10
CA LEU A 184 16.65 -12.16 1.32
C LEU A 184 17.48 -10.89 1.49
N ARG A 185 17.75 -10.50 2.74
CA ARG A 185 18.59 -9.33 3.05
C ARG A 185 20.01 -9.49 2.52
N ALA A 186 20.61 -10.68 2.66
CA ALA A 186 21.93 -10.96 2.11
C ALA A 186 21.96 -10.80 0.57
N VAL A 187 20.90 -11.20 -0.13
CA VAL A 187 20.78 -11.01 -1.59
C VAL A 187 20.75 -9.52 -1.96
N GLY A 188 20.08 -8.68 -1.19
CA GLY A 188 20.07 -7.23 -1.42
C GLY A 188 21.40 -6.53 -1.11
N GLU A 189 22.19 -7.08 -0.19
CA GLU A 189 23.50 -6.51 0.20
C GLU A 189 24.65 -7.01 -0.69
N ASN A 190 24.77 -8.33 -0.87
CA ASN A 190 25.80 -8.96 -1.69
C ASN A 190 25.27 -10.27 -2.31
N PRO A 191 24.66 -10.22 -3.50
CA PRO A 191 24.11 -11.41 -4.15
C PRO A 191 25.18 -12.43 -4.54
N GLY A 192 26.42 -11.99 -4.85
CA GLY A 192 27.53 -12.89 -5.16
C GLY A 192 27.88 -13.81 -4.00
N ALA A 193 27.92 -13.26 -2.77
CA ALA A 193 28.16 -14.06 -1.56
C ALA A 193 27.04 -15.07 -1.26
N VAL A 194 25.82 -14.81 -1.71
CA VAL A 194 24.70 -15.75 -1.54
C VAL A 194 24.78 -16.89 -2.56
N ASP A 195 25.19 -16.60 -3.80
CA ASP A 195 25.33 -17.61 -4.84
C ASP A 195 26.53 -18.54 -4.58
N THR A 196 27.64 -18.01 -4.05
CA THR A 196 28.81 -18.83 -3.65
C THR A 196 28.49 -19.77 -2.49
N ALA A 197 27.51 -19.41 -1.65
CA ALA A 197 26.95 -20.27 -0.61
C ALA A 197 25.94 -21.32 -1.16
N GLY A 198 25.78 -21.42 -2.48
CA GLY A 198 24.93 -22.41 -3.15
C GLY A 198 23.44 -22.07 -3.17
N ILE A 199 23.05 -20.82 -2.88
CA ILE A 199 21.64 -20.40 -2.79
C ILE A 199 21.27 -19.58 -4.03
N SER A 200 20.22 -20.00 -4.74
CA SER A 200 19.73 -19.28 -5.92
C SER A 200 19.22 -17.86 -5.60
N VAL A 201 19.99 -16.87 -6.02
CA VAL A 201 19.64 -15.43 -5.95
C VAL A 201 18.37 -15.13 -6.74
N THR A 202 18.29 -15.65 -7.97
CA THR A 202 17.14 -15.47 -8.87
C THR A 202 15.85 -15.91 -8.22
N PHE A 203 15.85 -17.10 -7.61
CA PHE A 203 14.66 -17.64 -6.94
C PHE A 203 14.21 -16.79 -5.75
N LEU A 204 15.16 -16.30 -4.95
CA LEU A 204 14.86 -15.41 -3.82
C LEU A 204 14.27 -14.07 -4.29
N ARG A 205 14.82 -13.49 -5.36
CA ARG A 205 14.29 -12.24 -5.97
C ARG A 205 12.87 -12.42 -6.48
N TYR A 206 12.57 -13.54 -7.17
CA TYR A 206 11.20 -13.81 -7.62
C TYR A 206 10.21 -13.96 -6.47
N ARG A 207 10.58 -14.67 -5.40
CA ARG A 207 9.73 -14.78 -4.19
C ARG A 207 9.48 -13.42 -3.56
N ALA A 208 10.47 -12.55 -3.53
CA ALA A 208 10.34 -11.18 -3.03
C ALA A 208 9.29 -10.37 -3.81
N VAL A 209 9.40 -10.41 -5.14
CA VAL A 209 8.49 -9.68 -6.05
C VAL A 209 7.07 -10.27 -6.01
N LEU A 210 6.92 -11.58 -5.82
CA LEU A 210 5.61 -12.22 -5.61
C LEU A 210 4.97 -11.81 -4.27
N MET A 211 5.75 -11.73 -3.19
CA MET A 211 5.26 -11.21 -1.90
C MET A 211 4.82 -9.75 -2.03
N ALA A 212 5.55 -8.95 -2.83
CA ALA A 212 5.14 -7.59 -3.15
C ALA A 212 3.79 -7.57 -3.90
N GLY A 213 3.61 -8.43 -4.90
CA GLY A 213 2.33 -8.59 -5.61
C GLY A 213 1.17 -8.98 -4.70
N LEU A 214 1.39 -9.93 -3.78
CA LEU A 214 0.37 -10.33 -2.82
C LEU A 214 -0.12 -9.14 -1.98
N LEU A 215 0.81 -8.38 -1.40
CA LEU A 215 0.51 -7.25 -0.53
C LEU A 215 -0.12 -6.07 -1.31
N CYS A 216 0.37 -5.77 -2.52
CA CYS A 216 -0.26 -4.79 -3.42
C CYS A 216 -1.67 -5.21 -3.87
N GLY A 217 -1.89 -6.51 -4.08
CA GLY A 217 -3.20 -7.06 -4.41
C GLY A 217 -4.24 -6.81 -3.31
N ILE A 218 -3.84 -7.06 -2.06
CA ILE A 218 -4.66 -6.75 -0.88
C ILE A 218 -4.88 -5.23 -0.78
N ALA A 219 -3.84 -4.42 -0.98
CA ALA A 219 -3.92 -2.96 -0.92
C ALA A 219 -4.90 -2.38 -1.96
N GLY A 220 -4.83 -2.85 -3.21
CA GLY A 220 -5.74 -2.45 -4.28
C GLY A 220 -7.18 -2.87 -4.01
N THR A 221 -7.38 -4.11 -3.54
CA THR A 221 -8.71 -4.61 -3.14
C THR A 221 -9.32 -3.75 -2.04
N TYR A 222 -8.51 -3.36 -1.04
CA TYR A 222 -8.94 -2.47 0.03
C TYR A 222 -9.45 -1.13 -0.53
N LEU A 223 -8.73 -0.51 -1.47
CA LEU A 223 -9.15 0.76 -2.07
C LEU A 223 -10.54 0.67 -2.73
N ALA A 224 -10.78 -0.38 -3.50
CA ALA A 224 -11.97 -0.49 -4.34
C ALA A 224 -13.23 -0.98 -3.63
N ILE A 225 -13.09 -1.97 -2.73
CA ILE A 225 -14.23 -2.69 -2.16
C ILE A 225 -14.42 -2.37 -0.67
N ALA A 226 -13.32 -2.17 0.06
CA ALA A 226 -13.38 -1.97 1.51
C ALA A 226 -13.54 -0.49 1.87
N GLN A 227 -12.72 0.38 1.26
CA GLN A 227 -12.78 1.84 1.42
C GLN A 227 -13.85 2.45 0.52
N SER A 228 -13.83 2.09 -0.76
CA SER A 228 -14.82 2.54 -1.74
C SER A 228 -15.89 1.46 -1.97
N ALA A 229 -16.90 1.80 -2.76
CA ALA A 229 -17.95 0.87 -3.22
C ALA A 229 -17.77 0.46 -4.68
N ALA A 230 -16.71 0.92 -5.34
CA ALA A 230 -16.50 0.78 -6.77
C ALA A 230 -15.05 1.14 -7.09
N PHE A 231 -14.58 0.72 -8.26
CA PHE A 231 -13.37 1.27 -8.85
C PHE A 231 -13.67 2.66 -9.44
N ILE A 232 -12.78 3.61 -9.13
CA ILE A 232 -12.75 4.93 -9.74
C ILE A 232 -11.43 5.05 -10.49
N LYS A 233 -11.47 5.70 -11.65
CA LYS A 233 -10.27 6.00 -12.44
C LYS A 233 -9.19 6.62 -11.54
N ASP A 234 -7.98 6.07 -11.64
CA ASP A 234 -6.79 6.52 -10.93
C ASP A 234 -6.93 6.56 -9.38
N MET A 235 -7.77 5.71 -8.77
CA MET A 235 -8.02 5.75 -7.33
C MET A 235 -6.81 5.42 -6.42
N SER A 236 -5.79 4.75 -6.96
CA SER A 236 -4.51 4.60 -6.27
C SER A 236 -3.87 5.98 -6.02
N ALA A 237 -4.02 6.92 -6.95
CA ALA A 237 -3.69 8.34 -6.80
C ALA A 237 -2.28 8.60 -6.21
N GLY A 238 -1.28 7.84 -6.67
CA GLY A 238 0.11 7.97 -6.23
C GLY A 238 0.42 7.32 -4.88
N LYS A 239 -0.51 6.60 -4.26
CA LYS A 239 -0.30 5.90 -2.97
C LYS A 239 0.85 4.89 -3.03
N GLY A 240 1.11 4.27 -4.18
CA GLY A 240 2.27 3.41 -4.38
C GLY A 240 3.59 4.16 -4.29
N PHE A 241 3.66 5.39 -4.82
CA PHE A 241 4.85 6.24 -4.70
C PHE A 241 5.02 6.81 -3.28
N ILE A 242 3.92 7.18 -2.62
CA ILE A 242 3.94 7.61 -1.21
C ILE A 242 4.43 6.47 -0.32
N ALA A 243 4.02 5.22 -0.60
CA ALA A 243 4.47 4.05 0.12
C ALA A 243 5.98 3.80 -0.03
N LEU A 244 6.56 4.03 -1.21
CA LEU A 244 8.01 4.00 -1.40
C LEU A 244 8.72 5.11 -0.62
N ALA A 245 8.18 6.34 -0.61
CA ALA A 245 8.72 7.41 0.22
C ALA A 245 8.71 7.05 1.72
N ALA A 246 7.60 6.48 2.20
CA ALA A 246 7.48 5.97 3.57
C ALA A 246 8.49 4.86 3.88
N LEU A 247 8.76 3.97 2.91
CA LEU A 247 9.77 2.92 3.03
C LEU A 247 11.19 3.47 3.22
N ILE A 248 11.54 4.49 2.44
CA ILE A 248 12.84 5.18 2.51
C ILE A 248 12.99 5.86 3.88
N PHE A 249 11.97 6.60 4.32
CA PHE A 249 11.94 7.23 5.65
C PHE A 249 12.09 6.24 6.79
N ALA A 250 11.46 5.09 6.65
CA ALA A 250 11.52 4.01 7.62
C ALA A 250 12.83 3.21 7.60
N LYS A 251 13.78 3.55 6.72
CA LYS A 251 15.07 2.86 6.55
C LYS A 251 14.89 1.35 6.37
N TRP A 252 13.88 0.96 5.59
CA TRP A 252 13.55 -0.45 5.31
C TRP A 252 13.32 -1.30 6.58
N LYS A 253 12.71 -0.74 7.62
CA LYS A 253 12.32 -1.46 8.84
C LYS A 253 10.78 -1.53 8.96
N PRO A 254 10.18 -2.73 9.15
CA PRO A 254 8.71 -2.89 9.14
C PRO A 254 7.95 -2.01 10.12
N VAL A 255 8.43 -1.91 11.38
CA VAL A 255 7.73 -1.13 12.40
C VAL A 255 7.82 0.38 12.11
N PRO A 256 9.00 0.95 11.79
CA PRO A 256 9.07 2.33 11.28
C PRO A 256 8.24 2.59 10.02
N VAL A 257 8.10 1.61 9.11
CA VAL A 257 7.24 1.74 7.92
C VAL A 257 5.80 2.00 8.34
N MET A 258 5.28 1.25 9.31
CA MET A 258 3.93 1.45 9.84
C MET A 258 3.74 2.87 10.37
N PHE A 259 4.67 3.38 11.17
CA PHE A 259 4.57 4.74 11.72
C PHE A 259 4.67 5.83 10.64
N ALA A 260 5.53 5.65 9.63
CA ALA A 260 5.59 6.56 8.49
C ALA A 260 4.25 6.57 7.74
N CYS A 261 3.68 5.40 7.43
CA CYS A 261 2.38 5.30 6.75
C CYS A 261 1.22 5.87 7.59
N LEU A 262 1.25 5.71 8.92
CA LEU A 262 0.28 6.33 9.84
C LEU A 262 0.39 7.86 9.81
N LEU A 263 1.61 8.40 9.78
CA LEU A 263 1.83 9.84 9.63
C LEU A 263 1.27 10.35 8.29
N PHE A 264 1.57 9.68 7.18
CA PHE A 264 1.00 10.03 5.87
C PHE A 264 -0.52 9.95 5.85
N GLY A 265 -1.11 8.88 6.42
CA GLY A 265 -2.55 8.74 6.55
C GLY A 265 -3.19 9.82 7.43
N PHE A 266 -2.47 10.28 8.46
CA PHE A 266 -2.92 11.37 9.32
C PHE A 266 -2.92 12.71 8.58
N LEU A 267 -1.86 12.99 7.82
CA LEU A 267 -1.78 14.21 7.01
C LEU A 267 -2.86 14.24 5.93
N ASP A 268 -3.16 13.11 5.30
CA ASP A 268 -4.25 12.99 4.33
C ASP A 268 -5.63 13.13 5.02
N ALA A 269 -5.83 12.51 6.19
CA ALA A 269 -7.06 12.68 6.99
C ALA A 269 -7.28 14.14 7.39
N LEU A 270 -6.22 14.82 7.82
CA LEU A 270 -6.26 16.24 8.20
C LEU A 270 -6.54 17.12 6.98
N ALA A 271 -5.88 16.87 5.85
CA ALA A 271 -6.14 17.57 4.60
C ALA A 271 -7.61 17.42 4.17
N ASN A 272 -8.15 16.21 4.21
CA ASN A 272 -9.55 15.94 3.87
C ASN A 272 -10.53 16.62 4.83
N PHE A 273 -10.19 16.75 6.11
CA PHE A 273 -11.04 17.44 7.08
C PHE A 273 -11.01 18.96 6.95
N MET A 274 -9.86 19.53 6.59
CA MET A 274 -9.67 20.98 6.43
C MET A 274 -10.19 21.51 5.08
N GLN A 275 -10.40 20.63 4.09
CA GLN A 275 -11.01 20.99 2.82
C GLN A 275 -12.38 21.66 3.02
N GLY A 276 -12.54 22.88 2.47
CA GLY A 276 -13.78 23.64 2.54
C GLY A 276 -14.03 24.36 3.87
N LYS A 277 -13.06 24.35 4.81
CA LYS A 277 -13.14 25.15 6.04
C LYS A 277 -12.35 26.45 5.88
N SER A 278 -12.96 27.57 6.27
CA SER A 278 -12.26 28.84 6.40
C SER A 278 -11.28 28.75 7.57
N ILE A 279 -10.00 29.03 7.31
CA ILE A 279 -9.00 29.10 8.38
C ILE A 279 -9.14 30.48 9.04
N PRO A 280 -9.29 30.54 10.38
CA PRO A 280 -9.24 31.82 11.08
C PRO A 280 -7.95 32.56 10.71
N LEU A 281 -8.03 33.84 10.35
CA LEU A 281 -6.94 34.73 9.94
C LEU A 281 -6.48 34.69 8.46
N ILE A 282 -6.76 33.63 7.69
CA ILE A 282 -6.22 33.45 6.31
C ILE A 282 -7.32 33.49 5.23
N GLY A 283 -8.59 33.24 5.60
CA GLY A 283 -9.71 33.20 4.65
C GLY A 283 -9.93 31.80 4.06
N GLU A 284 -10.60 31.72 2.90
CA GLU A 284 -10.80 30.47 2.18
C GLU A 284 -9.50 30.03 1.51
N VAL A 285 -8.91 28.96 2.04
CA VAL A 285 -7.69 28.38 1.48
C VAL A 285 -8.06 27.43 0.34
N PRO A 286 -7.42 27.54 -0.84
CA PRO A 286 -7.67 26.62 -1.95
C PRO A 286 -7.46 25.16 -1.54
N VAL A 287 -8.38 24.29 -1.96
CA VAL A 287 -8.34 22.84 -1.70
C VAL A 287 -7.00 22.21 -2.13
N GLN A 288 -6.40 22.73 -3.20
CA GLN A 288 -5.11 22.29 -3.72
C GLN A 288 -3.97 22.46 -2.71
N LEU A 289 -4.03 23.50 -1.85
CA LEU A 289 -3.01 23.71 -0.82
C LEU A 289 -3.11 22.64 0.27
N PHE A 290 -4.32 22.29 0.69
CA PHE A 290 -4.54 21.19 1.64
C PHE A 290 -4.11 19.84 1.06
N GLN A 291 -4.39 19.59 -0.22
CA GLN A 291 -3.94 18.38 -0.91
C GLN A 291 -2.42 18.33 -1.08
N ALA A 292 -1.74 19.49 -1.11
CA ALA A 292 -0.28 19.57 -1.17
C ALA A 292 0.40 19.33 0.20
N LEU A 293 -0.32 19.45 1.33
CA LEU A 293 0.24 19.33 2.68
C LEU A 293 1.05 18.05 2.92
N PRO A 294 0.56 16.85 2.57
CA PRO A 294 1.33 15.62 2.77
C PRO A 294 2.68 15.66 2.06
N TYR A 295 2.74 16.20 0.85
CA TYR A 295 3.95 16.28 0.03
C TYR A 295 4.92 17.35 0.53
N ILE A 296 4.42 18.53 0.90
CA ILE A 296 5.24 19.61 1.46
C ILE A 296 5.90 19.16 2.77
N LEU A 297 5.13 18.54 3.66
CA LEU A 297 5.66 18.02 4.92
C LEU A 297 6.63 16.86 4.70
N THR A 298 6.40 16.02 3.69
CA THR A 298 7.36 15.00 3.27
C THR A 298 8.70 15.61 2.91
N CYS A 299 8.71 16.66 2.08
CA CYS A 299 9.94 17.36 1.71
C CYS A 299 10.66 17.95 2.93
N ILE A 300 9.92 18.57 3.86
CA ILE A 300 10.47 19.15 5.08
C ILE A 300 11.08 18.06 5.98
N LEU A 301 10.37 16.95 6.17
CA LEU A 301 10.85 15.83 6.99
C LEU A 301 12.10 15.19 6.38
N LEU A 302 12.10 14.98 5.06
CA LEU A 302 13.24 14.40 4.31
C LEU A 302 14.47 15.30 4.39
N ALA A 303 14.29 16.61 4.22
CA ALA A 303 15.38 17.58 4.28
C ALA A 303 15.90 17.84 5.70
N GLY A 304 15.01 17.83 6.70
CA GLY A 304 15.33 18.30 8.05
C GLY A 304 15.71 17.22 9.07
N PHE A 305 15.12 16.02 9.00
CA PHE A 305 15.15 15.07 10.13
C PHE A 305 15.68 13.68 9.78
N ILE A 306 15.79 13.35 8.50
CA ILE A 306 16.17 12.01 8.08
C ILE A 306 17.65 11.98 7.77
N GLY A 307 18.44 11.61 8.77
CA GLY A 307 19.85 11.24 8.58
C GLY A 307 19.99 10.06 7.61
N SER A 308 21.21 9.70 7.22
CA SER A 308 21.50 8.79 6.09
C SER A 308 20.56 7.58 5.95
N ALA A 309 19.95 7.48 4.76
CA ALA A 309 19.19 6.33 4.32
C ALA A 309 20.14 5.47 3.45
N ASN A 310 20.48 4.28 3.94
CA ASN A 310 21.34 3.35 3.21
C ASN A 310 20.46 2.29 2.55
N PRO A 311 20.13 2.43 1.25
CA PRO A 311 19.43 1.37 0.52
C PRO A 311 20.32 0.13 0.41
N PRO A 312 19.74 -1.05 0.12
CA PRO A 312 20.51 -2.27 -0.15
C PRO A 312 21.52 -2.03 -1.29
N LYS A 313 22.78 -2.40 -1.08
CA LYS A 313 23.89 -2.06 -2.01
C LYS A 313 23.71 -2.58 -3.43
N ALA A 314 23.05 -3.74 -3.58
CA ALA A 314 22.75 -4.33 -4.89
C ALA A 314 21.36 -3.95 -5.43
N GLY A 315 20.68 -2.98 -4.80
CA GLY A 315 19.40 -2.45 -5.24
C GLY A 315 19.50 -1.76 -6.60
N GLY A 316 18.53 -2.01 -7.48
CA GLY A 316 18.50 -1.41 -8.81
C GLY A 316 19.42 -2.05 -9.84
N VAL A 317 20.30 -2.98 -9.44
CA VAL A 317 21.29 -3.61 -10.32
C VAL A 317 20.89 -5.05 -10.65
N ALA A 318 20.86 -5.35 -11.96
CA ALA A 318 20.61 -6.70 -12.43
C ALA A 318 21.77 -7.64 -12.02
N TYR A 319 21.44 -8.84 -11.54
CA TYR A 319 22.44 -9.82 -11.12
C TYR A 319 22.84 -10.72 -12.29
N SER A 320 24.15 -10.95 -12.46
CA SER A 320 24.72 -11.92 -13.39
C SER A 320 25.67 -12.84 -12.62
N LYS A 321 25.60 -14.15 -12.89
CA LYS A 321 26.49 -15.15 -12.27
C LYS A 321 27.92 -15.11 -12.83
N GLU A 322 28.09 -14.55 -14.02
CA GLU A 322 29.34 -14.61 -14.80
C GLU A 322 30.28 -13.42 -14.52
N ARG A 323 29.99 -12.61 -13.50
CA ARG A 323 30.81 -11.46 -13.08
C ARG A 323 31.48 -11.69 -11.74
#